data_AF-A0A7J9HIU7-F1
#
_entry.id   AF-A0A7J9HIU7-F1
#
_cell.length_a   1.000
_cell.length_b   1.000
_cell.length_c   1.000
_cell.angle_alpha   90.00
_cell.angle_beta   90.00
_cell.angle_gamma   90.00
#
_symmetry.space_group_name_H-M   'P 1'
#
loop_
_entity.id
_entity.type
_entity.pdbx_description
1 polymer ?
#
loop_
_entity_poly.entity_id
_entity_poly.type
_entity_poly.pdbx_seq_one_letter_code
_entity_poly.pdbx_strand_id
1 'polypeptide(L)'
;MKSGPVLAQKGVRYHEPEYWKFGEEGNKYFRHATGQLYAISKDLASYISINQHVLHRYANEDVSLGSWFIGLDVEHIDDRSLCCGTTGFGNKKIDDKKTFAADCEWKAQAGNVCVASFDWTCSGICKSVERMKDVHRRCGEGKNALWTEA
;
A
#
# COMPACT_ATOMS: atom_id res chain seq x y z
N MET A 1 1.24 7.11 1.56
CA MET A 1 1.69 7.11 0.14
C MET A 1 3.14 7.61 0.02
N LYS A 2 3.86 7.31 -1.06
CA LYS A 2 5.24 7.81 -1.30
C LYS A 2 5.45 8.40 -2.69
N SER A 3 6.53 9.16 -2.83
CA SER A 3 7.25 9.41 -4.08
C SER A 3 8.74 9.33 -3.78
N GLY A 4 9.41 8.33 -4.32
CA GLY A 4 10.81 8.00 -4.06
C GLY A 4 11.62 7.91 -5.35
N PRO A 5 12.96 7.86 -5.25
CA PRO A 5 13.82 7.77 -6.43
C PRO A 5 13.52 6.51 -7.24
N VAL A 6 13.60 6.62 -8.57
CA VAL A 6 13.52 5.47 -9.47
C VAL A 6 14.83 4.68 -9.36
N LEU A 7 14.74 3.38 -9.14
CA LEU A 7 15.90 2.52 -8.89
C LEU A 7 16.44 1.96 -10.22
N ALA A 8 17.20 2.77 -10.95
CA ALA A 8 17.76 2.43 -12.27
C ALA A 8 18.99 1.50 -12.21
N GLN A 9 19.66 1.39 -11.06
CA GLN A 9 20.89 0.62 -10.93
C GLN A 9 20.61 -0.89 -10.90
N LYS A 10 21.18 -1.66 -11.83
CA LYS A 10 21.10 -3.12 -11.82
C LYS A 10 21.71 -3.71 -10.53
N GLY A 11 21.10 -4.77 -10.01
CA GLY A 11 21.58 -5.50 -8.84
C GLY A 11 21.09 -4.94 -7.49
N VAL A 12 20.41 -3.80 -7.47
CA VAL A 12 19.71 -3.34 -6.26
C VAL A 12 18.34 -4.00 -6.15
N ARG A 13 17.85 -4.18 -4.91
CA ARG A 13 16.48 -4.64 -4.66
C ARG A 13 15.52 -3.63 -5.29
N TYR A 14 14.48 -4.12 -5.96
CA TYR A 14 13.46 -3.31 -6.64
C TYR A 14 13.96 -2.51 -7.85
N HIS A 15 15.08 -2.92 -8.45
CA HIS A 15 15.54 -2.37 -9.73
C HIS A 15 14.41 -2.34 -10.77
N GLU A 16 14.21 -1.18 -11.39
CA GLU A 16 13.21 -0.95 -12.44
C GLU A 16 13.91 -0.93 -13.81
N PRO A 17 13.80 -2.01 -14.61
CA PRO A 17 14.47 -2.10 -15.92
C PRO A 17 14.02 -1.01 -16.90
N GLU A 18 12.78 -0.54 -16.77
CA GLU A 18 12.21 0.49 -17.63
C GLU A 18 12.23 1.88 -16.97
N TYR A 19 13.24 2.14 -16.13
CA TYR A 19 13.40 3.40 -15.39
C TYR A 19 13.31 4.65 -16.29
N TRP A 20 13.74 4.54 -17.55
CA TRP A 20 13.70 5.61 -18.54
C TRP A 20 12.28 6.10 -18.87
N LYS A 21 11.23 5.29 -18.60
CA LYS A 21 9.83 5.70 -18.76
C LYS A 21 9.37 6.72 -17.71
N PHE A 22 10.13 6.87 -16.63
CA PHE A 22 9.87 7.83 -15.55
C PHE A 22 10.64 9.15 -15.74
N GLY A 23 11.24 9.34 -16.92
CA GLY A 23 12.03 10.50 -17.31
C GLY A 23 13.53 10.27 -17.14
N GLU A 24 14.24 11.31 -16.71
CA GLU A 24 15.70 11.32 -16.64
C GLU A 24 16.24 10.64 -15.37
N GLU A 25 17.53 10.32 -15.37
CA GLU A 25 18.21 9.77 -14.20
C GLU A 25 18.12 10.74 -13.02
N GLY A 26 17.77 10.22 -11.84
CA GLY A 26 17.50 11.02 -10.64
C GLY A 26 16.03 11.39 -10.46
N ASN A 27 15.17 11.12 -11.43
CA ASN A 27 13.73 11.30 -11.27
C ASN A 27 13.14 10.39 -10.18
N LYS A 28 11.97 10.81 -9.70
CA LYS A 28 11.17 10.06 -8.74
C LYS A 28 10.00 9.41 -9.44
N TYR A 29 9.54 8.28 -8.90
CA TYR A 29 8.24 7.74 -9.25
C TYR A 29 7.14 8.79 -8.98
N PHE A 30 6.08 8.76 -9.78
CA PHE A 30 4.83 9.47 -9.45
C PHE A 30 4.33 9.04 -8.07
N ARG A 31 3.52 9.88 -7.44
CA ARG A 31 2.99 9.58 -6.10
C ARG A 31 2.09 8.34 -6.19
N HIS A 32 2.40 7.29 -5.44
CA HIS A 32 1.62 6.05 -5.42
C HIS A 32 1.44 5.49 -4.02
N ALA A 33 0.42 4.65 -3.85
CA ALA A 33 0.23 3.87 -2.65
C ALA A 33 1.37 2.85 -2.52
N THR A 34 1.89 2.69 -1.32
CA THR A 34 3.02 1.78 -1.05
C THR A 34 2.89 1.29 0.38
N GLY A 35 3.62 0.24 0.70
CA GLY A 35 3.66 -0.31 2.04
C GLY A 35 2.95 -1.66 2.08
N GLN A 36 2.18 -1.88 3.13
CA GLN A 36 1.65 -3.20 3.43
C GLN A 36 0.27 -3.47 2.84
N LEU A 37 -0.50 -2.41 2.63
CA LEU A 37 -1.87 -2.49 2.17
C LEU A 37 -2.18 -1.26 1.34
N TYR A 38 -2.93 -1.50 0.28
CA TYR A 38 -3.70 -0.50 -0.44
C TYR A 38 -5.07 -1.10 -0.72
N ALA A 39 -6.07 -0.23 -0.83
CA ALA A 39 -7.41 -0.60 -1.23
C ALA A 39 -7.83 0.25 -2.43
N ILE A 40 -8.71 -0.29 -3.25
CA ILE A 40 -9.30 0.40 -4.40
C ILE A 40 -10.81 0.18 -4.36
N SER A 41 -11.56 1.15 -4.87
CA SER A 41 -13.01 1.01 -4.98
C SER A 41 -13.37 -0.12 -5.94
N LYS A 42 -14.59 -0.65 -5.79
CA LYS A 42 -15.13 -1.71 -6.67
C LYS A 42 -15.12 -1.28 -8.14
N ASP A 43 -15.45 -0.03 -8.42
CA ASP A 43 -15.52 0.48 -9.79
C ASP A 43 -14.13 0.56 -10.42
N LEU A 44 -13.14 1.04 -9.66
CA LEU A 44 -11.75 1.09 -10.10
C LEU A 44 -11.17 -0.33 -10.32
N ALA A 45 -11.47 -1.27 -9.42
CA ALA A 45 -11.08 -2.67 -9.59
C ALA A 45 -11.70 -3.29 -10.85
N SER A 46 -12.97 -3.00 -11.12
CA SER A 46 -13.68 -3.49 -12.30
C SER A 46 -13.08 -2.91 -13.58
N TYR A 47 -12.79 -1.61 -13.59
CA TYR A 47 -12.12 -0.95 -14.72
C TYR A 47 -10.76 -1.58 -15.02
N ILE A 48 -9.92 -1.82 -14.00
CA ILE A 48 -8.63 -2.49 -14.15
C ILE A 48 -8.82 -3.90 -14.73
N SER A 49 -9.77 -4.67 -14.20
CA SER A 49 -10.00 -6.06 -14.63
C SER A 49 -10.41 -6.15 -16.10
N ILE A 50 -11.30 -5.26 -16.55
CA ILE A 50 -11.76 -5.20 -17.94
C ILE A 50 -10.61 -4.79 -18.88
N ASN A 51 -9.84 -3.78 -18.48
CA ASN A 51 -8.80 -3.19 -19.34
C ASN A 51 -7.41 -3.80 -19.14
N GLN A 52 -7.28 -4.88 -18.36
CA GLN A 52 -5.98 -5.44 -17.94
C GLN A 52 -5.00 -5.77 -19.07
N HIS A 53 -5.51 -6.01 -20.28
CA HIS A 53 -4.73 -6.39 -21.47
C HIS A 53 -3.98 -5.20 -22.11
N VAL A 54 -4.39 -3.96 -21.84
CA VAL A 54 -3.69 -2.74 -22.27
C VAL A 54 -2.90 -2.06 -21.15
N LEU A 55 -3.07 -2.51 -19.90
CA LEU A 55 -2.40 -1.92 -18.75
C LEU A 55 -0.97 -2.43 -18.63
N HIS A 56 0.00 -1.52 -18.76
CA HIS A 56 1.43 -1.83 -18.64
C HIS A 56 1.78 -2.23 -17.20
N ARG A 57 2.63 -3.24 -17.03
CA ARG A 57 3.13 -3.70 -15.74
C ARG A 57 4.62 -3.37 -15.63
N TYR A 58 4.98 -2.65 -14.59
CA TYR A 58 6.36 -2.36 -14.20
C TYR A 58 6.91 -3.48 -13.31
N ALA A 59 8.21 -3.45 -13.01
CA ALA A 59 8.85 -4.49 -12.19
C ALA A 59 8.34 -4.50 -10.74
N ASN A 60 7.85 -3.36 -10.26
CA ASN A 60 7.28 -3.18 -8.92
C ASN A 60 5.75 -3.13 -8.98
N GLU A 61 5.04 -3.91 -8.16
CA GLU A 61 3.58 -3.99 -8.26
C GLU A 61 2.87 -2.72 -7.82
N ASP A 62 3.40 -2.03 -6.79
CA ASP A 62 2.87 -0.77 -6.29
C ASP A 62 3.01 0.36 -7.32
N VAL A 63 4.13 0.35 -8.07
CA VAL A 63 4.34 1.23 -9.22
C VAL A 63 3.37 0.88 -10.36
N SER A 64 3.20 -0.39 -10.69
CA SER A 64 2.22 -0.80 -11.72
C SER A 64 0.83 -0.28 -11.40
N LEU A 65 0.36 -0.54 -10.18
CA LEU A 65 -0.96 -0.12 -9.73
C LEU A 65 -1.13 1.40 -9.81
N GLY A 66 -0.19 2.16 -9.26
CA GLY A 66 -0.30 3.62 -9.29
C GLY A 66 -0.22 4.20 -10.71
N SER A 67 0.47 3.53 -11.65
CA SER A 67 0.54 4.00 -13.04
C SER A 67 -0.81 3.93 -13.75
N TRP A 68 -1.63 2.94 -13.41
CA TRP A 68 -2.97 2.77 -13.98
C TRP A 68 -3.93 3.88 -13.56
N PHE A 69 -3.59 4.62 -12.50
CA PHE A 69 -4.40 5.69 -11.92
C PHE A 69 -4.08 7.07 -12.47
N ILE A 70 -2.89 7.28 -13.06
CA ILE A 70 -2.42 8.62 -13.46
C ILE A 70 -3.36 9.29 -14.47
N GLY A 71 -3.93 8.51 -15.38
CA GLY A 71 -4.86 8.99 -16.40
C GLY A 71 -6.34 8.95 -15.98
N LEU A 72 -6.64 8.58 -14.74
CA LEU A 72 -8.00 8.44 -14.22
C LEU A 72 -8.28 9.52 -13.18
N ASP A 73 -9.53 9.99 -13.12
CA ASP A 73 -9.97 10.91 -12.08
C ASP A 73 -10.30 10.13 -10.79
N VAL A 74 -9.23 9.70 -10.09
CA VAL A 74 -9.34 8.93 -8.85
C VAL A 74 -8.90 9.75 -7.64
N GLU A 75 -9.68 9.67 -6.57
CA GLU A 75 -9.33 10.26 -5.28
C GLU A 75 -8.28 9.39 -4.57
N HIS A 76 -7.16 10.01 -4.20
CA HIS A 76 -6.09 9.34 -3.46
C HIS A 76 -6.19 9.67 -1.97
N ILE A 77 -6.54 8.68 -1.16
CA ILE A 77 -6.65 8.80 0.29
C ILE A 77 -5.41 8.19 0.96
N ASP A 78 -4.66 8.99 1.74
CA ASP A 78 -3.49 8.54 2.49
C ASP A 78 -3.84 8.29 3.97
N ASP A 79 -4.55 7.18 4.23
CA ASP A 79 -4.95 6.81 5.58
C ASP A 79 -3.85 6.00 6.30
N ARG A 80 -3.14 6.68 7.20
CA ARG A 80 -2.07 6.08 8.02
C ARG A 80 -2.58 5.21 9.16
N SER A 81 -3.89 5.21 9.46
CA SER A 81 -4.47 4.29 10.43
C SER A 81 -4.39 2.84 9.93
N LEU A 82 -4.52 2.65 8.61
CA LEU A 82 -4.48 1.34 7.94
C LEU A 82 -3.08 0.73 7.86
N CYS A 83 -2.04 1.47 8.21
CA CYS A 83 -0.64 1.03 8.21
C CYS A 83 -0.05 1.08 9.62
N CYS A 84 0.97 0.27 9.91
CA CYS A 84 1.84 0.56 11.04
C CYS A 84 3.07 1.34 10.55
N GLY A 85 3.50 2.29 11.35
CA GLY A 85 4.71 3.05 11.08
C GLY A 85 5.94 2.32 11.58
N THR A 86 7.07 2.55 10.94
CA THR A 86 8.33 2.54 11.70
C THR A 86 8.29 3.80 12.56
N THR A 87 8.05 3.70 13.87
CA THR A 87 8.15 4.84 14.79
C THR A 87 9.58 5.36 14.80
N GLY A 88 9.88 6.27 13.88
CA GLY A 88 11.08 7.08 13.88
C GLY A 88 10.70 8.52 14.19
N PHE A 89 10.53 8.85 15.47
CA PHE A 89 10.93 10.19 15.89
C PHE A 89 12.45 10.27 15.65
N GLY A 90 12.84 10.88 14.54
CA GLY A 90 14.23 11.16 14.23
C GLY A 90 14.89 10.15 13.27
N ASN A 91 15.85 10.67 12.53
CA ASN A 91 16.65 10.04 11.48
C ASN A 91 17.55 8.90 11.99
N LYS A 92 16.97 7.80 12.51
CA LYS A 92 17.73 6.62 12.93
C LYS A 92 17.25 5.41 12.15
N LYS A 93 18.12 4.88 11.28
CA LYS A 93 18.00 3.53 10.72
C LYS A 93 18.12 2.53 11.88
N ILE A 94 16.99 2.20 12.50
CA ILE A 94 16.87 1.12 13.49
C ILE A 94 16.12 0.02 12.75
N ASP A 95 16.80 -1.10 12.49
CA ASP A 95 16.30 -2.32 11.82
C ASP A 95 14.77 -2.31 11.58
N ASP A 96 14.39 -1.87 10.38
CA ASP A 96 13.03 -1.42 10.02
C ASP A 96 11.91 -2.41 10.38
N LYS A 97 12.24 -3.70 10.55
CA LYS A 97 11.30 -4.77 10.87
C LYS A 97 10.89 -4.81 12.35
N LYS A 98 11.79 -4.45 13.29
CA LYS A 98 11.51 -4.57 14.74
C LYS A 98 10.65 -3.42 15.24
N THR A 99 10.91 -2.21 14.77
CA THR A 99 10.17 -0.99 15.13
C THR A 99 8.77 -1.00 14.53
N PHE A 100 8.63 -1.51 13.31
CA PHE A 100 7.34 -1.71 12.63
C PHE A 100 6.41 -2.67 13.42
N ALA A 101 6.95 -3.81 13.88
CA ALA A 101 6.18 -4.77 14.68
C ALA A 101 5.71 -4.16 16.01
N ALA A 102 6.54 -3.35 16.65
CA ALA A 102 6.20 -2.68 17.91
C ALA A 102 5.06 -1.65 17.75
N ASP A 103 5.02 -0.89 16.66
CA ASP A 103 3.91 0.05 16.39
C ASP A 103 2.59 -0.69 16.17
N CYS A 104 2.62 -1.78 15.40
CA CYS A 104 1.44 -2.62 15.22
C CYS A 104 0.95 -3.23 16.53
N GLU A 105 1.86 -3.77 17.33
CA GLU A 105 1.55 -4.41 18.62
C GLU A 105 0.95 -3.38 19.58
N TRP A 106 1.51 -2.18 19.65
CA TRP A 106 0.98 -1.09 20.46
C TRP A 106 -0.43 -0.67 20.01
N LYS A 107 -0.63 -0.45 18.69
CA LYS A 107 -1.95 -0.11 18.13
C LYS A 107 -3.00 -1.18 18.43
N ALA A 108 -2.60 -2.45 18.36
CA ALA A 108 -3.48 -3.57 18.70
C ALA A 108 -3.86 -3.58 20.19
N GLN A 109 -2.89 -3.39 21.10
CA GLN A 109 -3.14 -3.32 22.54
C GLN A 109 -4.01 -2.12 22.95
N ALA A 110 -3.88 -0.99 22.24
CA ALA A 110 -4.67 0.21 22.49
C ALA A 110 -6.12 0.14 21.97
N GLY A 111 -6.55 -0.99 21.40
CA GLY A 111 -7.89 -1.16 20.82
C GLY A 111 -8.09 -0.47 19.46
N ASN A 112 -7.05 0.14 18.90
CA ASN A 112 -7.06 0.78 17.57
C ASN A 112 -6.70 -0.25 16.49
N VAL A 113 -7.40 -1.39 16.51
CA VAL A 113 -7.10 -2.54 15.65
C VAL A 113 -7.50 -2.22 14.21
N CYS A 114 -6.52 -1.90 13.37
CA CYS A 114 -6.66 -1.73 11.92
C CYS A 114 -6.09 -2.93 11.16
N VAL A 115 -6.25 -2.96 9.84
CA VAL A 115 -5.78 -4.05 8.97
C VAL A 115 -4.28 -4.34 9.15
N ALA A 116 -3.41 -3.33 9.22
CA ALA A 116 -1.98 -3.55 9.42
C ALA A 116 -1.61 -4.08 10.81
N SER A 117 -2.43 -3.81 11.83
CA SER A 117 -2.21 -4.33 13.19
C SER A 117 -2.60 -5.80 13.34
N PHE A 118 -3.18 -6.42 12.31
CA PHE A 118 -3.67 -7.80 12.39
C PHE A 118 -2.59 -8.84 12.17
N ASP A 119 -1.60 -8.54 11.32
CA ASP A 119 -0.59 -9.52 10.91
C ASP A 119 0.77 -8.87 10.65
N TRP A 120 1.34 -8.29 11.70
CA TRP A 120 2.65 -7.65 11.64
C TRP A 120 3.82 -8.64 11.47
N THR A 121 3.53 -9.95 11.48
CA THR A 121 4.56 -10.98 11.27
C THR A 121 5.02 -11.06 9.81
N CYS A 122 4.26 -10.50 8.87
CA CYS A 122 4.65 -10.34 7.47
C CYS A 122 4.35 -8.92 6.94
N SER A 123 4.86 -8.61 5.74
CA SER A 123 4.51 -7.39 5.04
C SER A 123 3.09 -7.53 4.47
N GLY A 124 2.08 -6.97 5.15
CA GLY A 124 0.68 -7.05 4.75
C GLY A 124 -0.12 -7.99 5.66
N ILE A 125 -1.02 -8.77 5.06
CA ILE A 125 -1.83 -9.79 5.75
C ILE A 125 -1.38 -11.16 5.26
N CYS A 126 -0.84 -12.00 6.12
CA CYS A 126 -0.38 -13.33 5.71
C CYS A 126 -1.61 -14.17 5.35
N LYS A 127 -1.52 -15.04 4.33
CA LYS A 127 -2.66 -15.86 3.89
C LYS A 127 -3.95 -15.02 3.72
N SER A 128 -3.83 -13.90 3.02
CA SER A 128 -4.87 -12.86 2.94
C SER A 128 -6.25 -13.42 2.58
N VAL A 129 -6.34 -14.39 1.68
CA VAL A 129 -7.61 -15.05 1.29
C VAL A 129 -8.37 -15.63 2.50
N GLU A 130 -7.64 -16.23 3.44
CA GLU A 130 -8.20 -16.83 4.65
C GLU A 130 -8.44 -15.76 5.73
N ARG A 131 -7.45 -14.89 5.95
CA ARG A 131 -7.44 -13.94 7.07
C ARG A 131 -8.31 -12.71 6.85
N MET A 132 -8.58 -12.31 5.61
CA MET A 132 -9.44 -11.14 5.32
C MET A 132 -10.85 -11.29 5.89
N LYS A 133 -11.36 -12.52 6.01
CA LYS A 133 -12.66 -12.77 6.66
C LYS A 133 -12.65 -12.41 8.15
N ASP A 134 -11.55 -12.71 8.85
CA ASP A 134 -11.40 -12.37 10.27
C ASP A 134 -11.19 -10.87 10.46
N VAL A 135 -10.39 -10.26 9.59
CA VAL A 135 -10.20 -8.80 9.56
C VAL A 135 -11.55 -8.10 9.36
N HIS A 136 -12.34 -8.51 8.37
CA HIS A 136 -13.66 -7.96 8.13
C HIS A 136 -14.62 -8.18 9.31
N ARG A 137 -14.57 -9.34 9.98
CA ARG A 137 -15.42 -9.60 11.15
C ARG A 137 -15.10 -8.67 12.34
N ARG A 138 -13.82 -8.32 12.55
CA ARG A 138 -13.38 -7.54 13.72
C ARG A 138 -13.32 -6.04 13.48
N CYS A 139 -12.99 -5.64 12.25
CA CYS A 139 -12.74 -4.26 11.86
C CYS A 139 -13.72 -3.77 10.80
N GLY A 140 -14.63 -4.62 10.32
CA GLY A 140 -15.62 -4.24 9.32
C GLY A 140 -16.60 -3.23 9.89
N GLU A 141 -16.95 -2.26 9.05
CA GLU A 141 -17.98 -1.30 9.36
C GLU A 141 -19.36 -1.99 9.45
N GLY A 142 -20.31 -1.33 10.11
CA GLY A 142 -21.68 -1.85 10.21
C GLY A 142 -22.31 -2.05 8.83
N LYS A 143 -23.29 -2.96 8.71
CA LYS A 143 -23.97 -3.29 7.43
C LYS A 143 -24.55 -2.09 6.68
N ASN A 144 -24.80 -0.99 7.40
CA ASN A 144 -25.39 0.24 6.85
C ASN A 144 -24.37 1.36 6.62
N ALA A 145 -23.09 1.17 6.93
CA ALA A 145 -22.08 2.22 6.83
C ALA A 145 -22.01 2.82 5.42
N LEU A 146 -22.09 1.96 4.39
CA LEU A 146 -22.13 2.35 2.98
C LEU A 146 -23.39 3.14 2.57
N TRP A 147 -24.45 3.11 3.37
CA TRP A 147 -25.76 3.70 3.05
C TRP A 147 -26.10 4.93 3.91
N THR A 148 -25.32 5.20 4.96
CA THR A 148 -25.54 6.31 5.90
C THR A 148 -24.61 7.49 5.68
N GLU A 149 -23.60 7.37 4.82
CA GLU A 149 -22.79 8.51 4.35
C GLU A 149 -23.45 9.13 3.11
N ALA A 150 -24.51 9.91 3.33
CA ALA A 150 -25.15 10.76 2.33
C ALA A 150 -25.59 12.09 2.97
#